data_AF-A0A2M7DB70-F1
#
_entry.id   AF-A0A2M7DB70-F1
#
_cell.length_a   1.000
_cell.length_b   1.000
_cell.length_c   1.000
_cell.angle_alpha   90.00
_cell.angle_beta   90.00
_cell.angle_gamma   90.00
#
_symmetry.space_group_name_H-M   'P 1'
#
loop_
_entity.id
_entity.type
_entity.pdbx_description
1 polymer ?
#
loop_
_entity_poly.entity_id
_entity_poly.type
_entity_poly.pdbx_seq_one_letter_code
_entity_poly.pdbx_strand_id
1 'polypeptide(L)'
;MKNIKKEKKTSINIANLLAPIISSRDIIDILEKFIKRTDTQSVDLDFINVKFISRSVAHALLLMKENLRTKKAISFVNVNKDVAEMLRAVAANRIVPKSQKPKFNPEKININSLLKEALT
;
A
#
# COMPACT_ATOMS: atom_id res chain seq x y z
N MET A 1 37.75 -16.53 -4.00
CA MET A 1 36.76 -15.56 -4.52
C MET A 1 35.38 -16.14 -4.29
N LYS A 2 34.55 -15.55 -3.41
CA LYS A 2 33.20 -16.06 -3.14
C LYS A 2 32.31 -15.76 -4.35
N ASN A 3 31.88 -16.80 -5.06
CA ASN A 3 30.84 -16.72 -6.08
C ASN A 3 29.55 -16.26 -5.42
N ILE A 4 29.25 -14.96 -5.50
CA ILE A 4 27.95 -14.42 -5.10
C ILE A 4 26.96 -14.92 -6.16
N LYS A 5 26.26 -16.02 -5.87
CA LYS A 5 25.07 -16.42 -6.63
C LYS A 5 24.15 -15.18 -6.66
N LYS A 6 24.03 -14.52 -7.81
CA LYS A 6 22.98 -13.52 -8.03
C LYS A 6 21.66 -14.24 -7.80
N GLU A 7 21.02 -13.99 -6.67
CA GLU A 7 19.64 -14.43 -6.47
C GLU A 7 18.83 -13.93 -7.66
N LYS A 8 18.12 -14.85 -8.33
CA LYS A 8 17.19 -14.46 -9.40
C LYS A 8 16.13 -13.58 -8.74
N LYS A 9 16.21 -12.28 -9.02
CA LYS A 9 15.35 -11.24 -8.49
C LYS A 9 14.50 -10.70 -9.63
N THR A 10 13.19 -10.61 -9.43
CA THR A 10 12.29 -9.97 -10.40
C THR A 10 12.04 -8.54 -9.96
N SER A 11 12.16 -7.58 -10.88
CA SER A 11 11.71 -6.21 -10.67
C SER A 11 10.42 -5.98 -11.44
N ILE A 12 9.39 -5.45 -10.77
CA ILE A 12 8.09 -5.13 -11.36
C ILE A 12 7.91 -3.62 -11.29
N ASN A 13 7.88 -2.97 -12.45
CA ASN A 13 7.56 -1.55 -12.53
C ASN A 13 6.06 -1.33 -12.28
N ILE A 14 5.73 -0.68 -11.17
CA ILE A 14 4.36 -0.49 -10.71
C ILE A 14 3.60 0.52 -11.59
N ALA A 15 4.25 1.59 -12.04
CA ALA A 15 3.61 2.58 -12.89
C ALA A 15 3.21 2.00 -14.25
N ASN A 16 4.04 1.12 -14.82
CA ASN A 16 3.78 0.45 -16.09
C ASN A 16 2.74 -0.66 -15.97
N LEU A 17 2.79 -1.43 -14.88
CA LEU A 17 1.85 -2.53 -14.67
C LEU A 17 0.45 -2.04 -14.28
N LEU A 18 0.38 -0.97 -13.47
CA LEU A 18 -0.86 -0.47 -12.89
C LEU A 18 -1.19 0.93 -13.40
N ALA A 19 -0.59 1.95 -12.79
CA ALA A 19 -0.73 3.36 -13.15
C ALA A 19 0.22 4.22 -12.30
N PRO A 20 0.55 5.45 -12.74
CA PRO A 20 1.26 6.44 -11.92
C PRO A 20 0.48 6.92 -10.68
N ILE A 21 -0.86 6.86 -10.71
CA ILE A 21 -1.75 7.25 -9.60
C ILE A 21 -2.61 6.02 -9.27
N ILE A 22 -2.49 5.50 -8.06
CA ILE A 22 -3.13 4.24 -7.67
C ILE A 22 -4.07 4.50 -6.50
N SER A 23 -5.37 4.49 -6.77
CA SER A 23 -6.41 4.81 -5.79
C SER A 23 -7.26 3.61 -5.36
N SER A 24 -7.45 2.64 -6.25
CA SER A 24 -8.29 1.46 -6.01
C SER A 24 -7.53 0.33 -5.35
N ARG A 25 -8.15 -0.32 -4.36
CA ARG A 25 -7.59 -1.50 -3.67
C ARG A 25 -7.52 -2.72 -4.58
N ASP A 26 -8.52 -2.91 -5.44
CA ASP A 26 -8.73 -4.15 -6.20
C ASP A 26 -7.61 -4.41 -7.20
N ILE A 27 -6.91 -3.35 -7.61
CA ILE A 27 -5.76 -3.44 -8.51
C ILE A 27 -4.56 -4.17 -7.87
N ILE A 28 -4.51 -4.24 -6.54
CA ILE A 28 -3.50 -5.01 -5.81
C ILE A 28 -3.69 -6.51 -5.98
N ASP A 29 -4.92 -6.99 -6.22
CA ASP A 29 -5.17 -8.41 -6.48
C ASP A 29 -4.54 -8.85 -7.80
N ILE A 30 -4.49 -7.95 -8.79
CA ILE A 30 -3.79 -8.17 -10.06
C ILE A 30 -2.28 -8.30 -9.79
N LEU A 31 -1.71 -7.34 -9.05
CA LEU A 31 -0.30 -7.37 -8.67
C LEU A 31 0.07 -8.66 -7.92
N GLU A 32 -0.76 -9.08 -6.96
CA GLU A 32 -0.56 -10.30 -6.19
C GLU A 32 -0.54 -11.55 -7.09
N LYS A 33 -1.46 -11.64 -8.07
CA LYS A 33 -1.47 -12.73 -9.06
C LYS A 33 -0.20 -12.74 -9.90
N PHE A 34 0.29 -11.57 -10.32
CA PHE A 34 1.56 -11.46 -11.05
C PHE A 34 2.75 -11.94 -10.20
N ILE A 35 2.87 -11.47 -8.97
CA ILE A 35 3.96 -11.86 -8.06
C ILE A 35 3.98 -13.38 -7.83
N LYS A 36 2.81 -14.00 -7.60
CA LYS A 36 2.68 -15.45 -7.38
C LYS A 36 3.14 -16.28 -8.58
N ARG A 37 2.99 -15.77 -9.80
CA ARG A 37 3.40 -16.45 -11.05
C ARG A 37 4.90 -16.32 -11.35
N THR A 38 5.62 -15.42 -10.68
CA THR A 38 7.08 -15.32 -10.87
C THR A 38 7.78 -16.54 -10.27
N ASP A 39 8.85 -17.02 -10.91
CA ASP A 39 9.66 -18.12 -10.37
C ASP A 39 10.67 -17.68 -9.30
N THR A 40 10.85 -16.36 -9.14
CA THR A 40 11.85 -15.77 -8.25
C THR A 40 11.36 -15.69 -6.82
N GLN A 41 12.21 -15.99 -5.84
CA GLN A 41 11.88 -15.82 -4.42
C GLN A 41 11.89 -14.35 -4.00
N SER A 42 12.69 -13.51 -4.64
CA SER A 42 12.82 -12.09 -4.32
C SER A 42 12.18 -11.23 -5.41
N VAL A 43 11.28 -10.32 -5.01
CA VAL A 43 10.56 -9.42 -5.91
C VAL A 43 10.68 -7.98 -5.44
N ASP A 44 11.24 -7.13 -6.29
CA ASP A 44 11.18 -5.68 -6.13
C ASP A 44 9.93 -5.14 -6.80
N LEU A 45 9.16 -4.37 -6.04
CA LEU A 45 8.11 -3.53 -6.56
C LEU A 45 8.70 -2.14 -6.73
N ASP A 46 8.93 -1.76 -7.97
CA ASP A 46 9.59 -0.53 -8.36
C ASP A 46 8.54 0.57 -8.55
N PHE A 47 8.56 1.53 -7.64
CA PHE A 47 7.66 2.68 -7.61
C PHE A 47 8.19 3.87 -8.42
N ILE A 48 9.22 3.66 -9.26
CA ILE A 48 9.66 4.69 -10.19
C ILE A 48 8.48 5.16 -11.06
N ASN A 49 8.30 6.48 -11.12
CA ASN A 49 7.18 7.17 -11.79
C ASN A 49 5.78 6.99 -11.16
N VAL A 50 5.66 6.27 -10.04
CA VAL A 50 4.45 6.36 -9.21
C VAL A 50 4.47 7.70 -8.50
N LYS A 51 3.40 8.48 -8.68
CA LYS A 51 3.23 9.81 -8.07
C LYS A 51 2.47 9.73 -6.76
N PHE A 52 1.44 8.88 -6.72
CA PHE A 52 0.51 8.83 -5.59
C PHE A 52 -0.06 7.44 -5.37
N ILE A 53 -0.24 7.07 -4.10
CA ILE A 53 -1.07 5.94 -3.69
C ILE A 53 -2.09 6.39 -2.63
N SER A 54 -3.30 5.85 -2.70
CA SER A 54 -4.29 6.07 -1.66
C SER A 54 -3.97 5.29 -0.38
N ARG A 55 -4.60 5.68 0.73
CA ARG A 55 -4.50 4.95 2.01
C ARG A 55 -4.97 3.49 1.89
N SER A 56 -6.04 3.23 1.14
CA SER A 56 -6.58 1.87 0.95
C SER A 56 -5.60 0.99 0.16
N VAL A 57 -4.91 1.56 -0.84
CA VAL A 57 -3.86 0.89 -1.61
C VAL A 57 -2.64 0.58 -0.74
N ALA A 58 -2.16 1.56 0.03
CA ALA A 58 -1.05 1.35 0.96
C ALA A 58 -1.34 0.22 1.95
N HIS A 59 -2.57 0.17 2.48
CA HIS A 59 -3.01 -0.91 3.36
C HIS A 59 -2.97 -2.27 2.67
N ALA A 60 -3.51 -2.37 1.45
CA ALA A 60 -3.53 -3.61 0.70
C ALA A 60 -2.13 -4.10 0.29
N LEU A 61 -1.22 -3.19 -0.09
CA LEU A 61 0.18 -3.51 -0.40
C LEU A 61 0.90 -4.13 0.80
N LEU A 62 0.72 -3.54 1.99
CA LEU A 62 1.32 -4.05 3.21
C LEU A 62 0.74 -5.42 3.59
N LEU A 63 -0.58 -5.60 3.48
CA LEU A 63 -1.24 -6.88 3.73
C LEU A 63 -0.77 -7.97 2.75
N MET A 64 -0.70 -7.65 1.46
CA MET A 64 -0.18 -8.57 0.43
C MET A 64 1.26 -8.98 0.75
N LYS A 65 2.12 -8.01 1.11
CA LYS A 65 3.51 -8.28 1.49
C LYS A 65 3.62 -9.21 2.69
N GLU A 66 2.77 -9.06 3.70
CA GLU A 66 2.73 -9.94 4.87
C GLU A 66 2.24 -11.34 4.50
N ASN A 67 1.15 -11.45 3.75
CA ASN A 67 0.57 -12.72 3.31
C ASN A 67 1.54 -13.55 2.47
N LEU A 68 2.40 -12.89 1.69
CA LEU A 68 3.37 -13.54 0.83
C LEU A 68 4.74 -13.76 1.50
N ARG A 69 4.97 -13.26 2.72
CA ARG A 69 6.30 -13.22 3.37
C ARG A 69 6.97 -14.59 3.47
N THR A 70 6.20 -15.67 3.63
CA THR A 70 6.74 -17.04 3.73
C THR A 70 7.17 -17.63 2.40
N LYS A 71 6.69 -17.08 1.27
CA LYS A 71 6.93 -17.60 -0.08
C LYS A 71 7.78 -16.67 -0.94
N LYS A 72 7.69 -15.36 -0.70
CA LYS A 72 8.32 -14.31 -1.49
C LYS A 72 8.87 -13.21 -0.58
N ALA A 73 10.12 -12.82 -0.80
CA ALA A 73 10.71 -11.62 -0.24
C ALA A 73 10.36 -10.41 -1.12
N ILE A 74 9.37 -9.63 -0.70
CA ILE A 74 8.92 -8.44 -1.44
C ILE A 74 9.57 -7.18 -0.88
N SER A 75 10.15 -6.34 -1.73
CA SER A 75 10.72 -5.04 -1.35
C SER A 75 10.05 -3.92 -2.13
N PHE A 76 9.80 -2.78 -1.49
CA PHE A 76 9.36 -1.56 -2.17
C PHE A 76 10.60 -0.72 -2.46
N VAL A 77 10.89 -0.46 -3.73
CA VAL A 77 12.09 0.29 -4.17
C VAL A 77 11.68 1.52 -4.97
N ASN A 78 12.58 2.52 -5.02
CA ASN A 78 12.35 3.81 -5.71
C ASN A 78 11.04 4.51 -5.32
N VAL A 79 10.63 4.38 -4.05
CA VAL A 79 9.45 5.08 -3.52
C VAL A 79 9.74 6.57 -3.39
N ASN A 80 8.83 7.40 -3.88
CA ASN A 80 8.89 8.85 -3.65
C ASN A 80 8.52 9.18 -2.18
N LYS A 81 8.72 10.44 -1.77
CA LYS A 81 8.47 10.90 -0.40
C LYS A 81 7.02 10.68 0.04
N ASP A 82 6.05 11.08 -0.76
CA ASP A 82 4.62 11.02 -0.42
C ASP A 82 4.12 9.57 -0.29
N VAL A 83 4.55 8.71 -1.21
CA VAL A 83 4.27 7.27 -1.18
C VAL A 83 4.90 6.62 0.04
N ALA A 84 6.15 6.95 0.36
CA ALA A 84 6.84 6.43 1.53
C ALA A 84 6.16 6.89 2.85
N GLU A 85 5.74 8.15 2.92
CA GLU A 85 5.01 8.70 4.07
C GLU A 85 3.67 8.00 4.26
N MET A 86 2.91 7.80 3.19
CA MET A 86 1.64 7.06 3.24
C MET A 86 1.83 5.61 3.73
N LEU A 87 2.83 4.90 3.20
CA LEU A 87 3.15 3.54 3.64
C LEU A 87 3.51 3.49 5.13
N ARG A 88 4.33 4.44 5.60
CA ARG A 88 4.71 4.55 7.02
C ARG A 88 3.51 4.85 7.91
N ALA A 89 2.68 5.83 7.53
CA ALA A 89 1.50 6.20 8.28
C ALA A 89 0.53 5.02 8.43
N VAL A 90 0.30 4.26 7.35
CA VAL A 90 -0.54 3.07 7.40
C VAL A 90 0.11 1.95 8.23
N ALA A 91 1.41 1.71 8.08
CA ALA A 91 2.12 0.70 8.88
C ALA A 91 2.05 1.01 10.39
N ALA A 92 2.29 2.27 10.77
CA ALA A 92 2.21 2.72 12.16
C ALA A 92 0.80 2.50 12.73
N ASN A 93 -0.25 2.89 11.99
CA ASN A 93 -1.65 2.69 12.40
C ASN A 93 -2.04 1.22 12.57
N ARG A 94 -1.34 0.27 11.93
CA ARG A 94 -1.61 -1.17 12.09
C ARG A 94 -0.97 -1.78 13.33
N ILE A 95 0.14 -1.21 13.81
CA ILE A 95 0.89 -1.71 14.97
C ILE A 95 0.23 -1.27 16.28
N VAL A 96 -0.48 -0.14 16.28
CA VAL A 96 -1.20 0.35 17.46
C VAL A 96 -2.29 -0.67 17.87
N PRO A 97 -2.33 -1.13 19.13
CA PRO A 97 -3.33 -2.07 19.61
C PRO A 97 -4.75 -1.54 19.40
N LYS A 98 -5.60 -2.29 18.68
CA LYS A 98 -7.02 -1.96 18.48
C LYS A 98 -7.85 -1.88 19.78
N SER A 99 -7.27 -2.26 20.91
CA SER A 99 -7.88 -2.20 22.25
C SER A 99 -8.09 -0.77 22.75
N GLN A 100 -7.31 0.20 22.26
CA GLN A 100 -7.63 1.61 22.44
C GLN A 100 -8.63 2.04 21.35
N LYS A 101 -9.89 1.62 21.47
CA LYS A 101 -10.95 2.31 20.73
C LYS A 101 -10.99 3.74 21.27
N PRO A 102 -10.69 4.79 20.47
CA PRO A 102 -10.98 6.14 20.91
C PRO A 102 -12.45 6.20 21.33
N LYS A 103 -12.76 6.93 22.41
CA LYS A 103 -14.17 7.23 22.76
C LYS A 103 -14.74 8.05 21.60
N PHE A 104 -15.33 7.36 20.63
CA PHE A 104 -15.96 7.95 19.47
C PHE A 104 -17.31 8.50 19.90
N ASN A 105 -17.33 9.80 20.23
CA ASN A 105 -18.55 10.56 20.48
C ASN A 105 -18.70 11.59 19.36
N PRO A 106 -19.03 11.18 18.12
CA PRO A 106 -19.19 12.10 17.02
C PRO A 106 -20.37 13.03 17.33
N GLU A 107 -20.22 14.31 17.02
CA GLU A 107 -21.36 15.20 16.98
C GLU A 107 -22.34 14.68 15.92
N LYS A 108 -23.56 14.38 16.34
CA LYS A 108 -24.63 13.99 15.42
C LYS A 108 -25.17 15.26 14.77
N ILE A 109 -24.66 15.56 13.58
CA ILE A 109 -25.20 16.63 12.76
C ILE A 109 -26.35 16.08 11.91
N ASN A 110 -27.50 16.75 11.96
CA ASN A 110 -28.64 16.49 11.09
C ASN A 110 -28.46 17.28 9.77
N ILE A 111 -28.91 16.72 8.64
CA ILE A 111 -29.03 17.42 7.35
C ILE A 111 -29.69 18.81 7.51
N ASN A 112 -30.72 18.93 8.35
CA ASN A 112 -31.39 20.20 8.62
C ASN A 112 -30.47 21.26 9.25
N SER A 113 -29.49 20.83 10.06
CA SER A 113 -28.51 21.73 10.66
C SER A 113 -27.53 22.26 9.62
N LEU A 114 -27.10 21.41 8.67
CA LEU A 114 -26.23 21.79 7.57
C LEU A 114 -26.91 22.78 6.60
N LEU A 115 -28.20 22.55 6.33
CA LEU A 115 -28.98 23.42 5.44
C LEU A 115 -29.20 24.82 6.04
N LYS A 116 -29.36 24.93 7.37
CA LYS A 116 -29.46 26.24 8.03
C LYS A 116 -28.19 27.05 7.92
N GLU A 117 -27.04 26.40 8.08
CA GLU A 117 -25.73 27.04 8.04
C GLU A 117 -25.37 27.53 6.62
N ALA A 118 -25.85 26.84 5.57
CA ALA A 118 -25.67 27.24 4.18
C ALA A 118 -26.59 28.40 3.72
N LEU A 119 -27.62 28.71 4.49
CA LEU A 119 -28.61 29.76 4.19
C LEU A 119 -28.42 31.04 5.02
N THR A 120 -27.39 31.08 5.86
CA THR A 120 -26.90 32.24 6.63
C THR A 120 -25.60 32.74 6.05
#